data_AF-A0A962KD67-F1
#
_entry.id   AF-A0A962KD67-F1
#
_cell.length_a   1.000
_cell.length_b   1.000
_cell.length_c   1.000
_cell.angle_alpha   90.00
_cell.angle_beta   90.00
_cell.angle_gamma   90.00
#
_symmetry.space_group_name_H-M   'P 1'
#
loop_
_entity.id
_entity.type
_entity.pdbx_description
1 polymer ?
#
loop_
_entity_poly.entity_id
_entity_poly.type
_entity_poly.pdbx_seq_one_letter_code
_entity_poly.pdbx_strand_id
1 'polypeptide(L)'
;MKTKIAMLCTGVLSAGLSHAAPSFPDQEKVCGFDTNREALRAASAASFPAPVANKMLVNGVLVWQAGSNTAPTIKPSDVITLQGSGFGSGVDIDFSKIMIGNSRILETDLSMYNQLLDLIAQVNYEINLKRSNWPKDIISWTDSEVKFRVPVHVSKGPIVLQVQKRLAPMPSLLKAGAHNVIDAQTKRITSNLFKHKCDVVSQLSAETKAIQPIPVTVVNSGFNDLVGLGRKIFWSYDYNIGLAHKMRDLDWNKIFNYKTTDPITRQVADPAKLFGAYKTVAGEVPAEAINDVAFDPYPMQNPIPGFLLITPQKTKGMTKNTGWVGYRNAESSHPYTGNGSWAGFNCASCHGYRISYEKTPTQKVTKVFAGLPNPLWSMKWTVLGDKTGATTATFKGIEAKEQGPAWAAGESDVDKTTLLYYMPAGTGEHNIVRMVGEGSETDNDYQFSPVTIPNVTNHIPIRRSLSHTESYVGFEGSYIHSEEPDGAMGAMDANSLKALTAYMTTLDSDDKDLINVGLYRWLKASNKLAAQTGNASLSEGQFVQAGWQAYAGVVAAVNQGKVAFDRDCGSCHNDKVGANTNERMFRLDEVGRFFAPTIYQKDQQSIRATYLRD
;
A
#
# COMPACT_ATOMS: atom_id res chain seq x y z
N MET A 1 24.87 74.33 2.52
CA MET A 1 26.06 73.48 2.72
C MET A 1 25.69 72.37 3.70
N LYS A 2 25.41 71.16 3.22
CA LYS A 2 25.40 69.91 3.99
C LYS A 2 25.37 68.76 2.98
N THR A 3 26.51 68.11 2.89
CA THR A 3 26.94 67.18 1.85
C THR A 3 26.28 65.82 2.05
N LYS A 4 25.75 65.25 0.95
CA LYS A 4 25.28 63.87 0.89
C LYS A 4 26.50 62.94 0.97
N ILE A 5 26.52 62.04 1.95
CA ILE A 5 27.39 60.85 1.94
C ILE A 5 26.52 59.69 1.46
N ALA A 6 26.82 59.21 0.26
CA ALA A 6 26.28 57.97 -0.26
C ALA A 6 27.00 56.81 0.45
N MET A 7 26.25 56.02 1.22
CA MET A 7 26.73 54.74 1.74
C MET A 7 26.44 53.69 0.66
N LEU A 8 27.49 53.28 -0.06
CA LEU A 8 27.47 52.11 -0.92
C LEU A 8 27.17 50.88 -0.05
N CYS A 9 25.95 50.36 -0.09
CA CYS A 9 25.71 48.97 0.22
C CYS A 9 26.27 48.15 -0.94
N THR A 10 27.48 47.63 -0.79
CA THR A 10 27.96 46.50 -1.58
C THR A 10 27.01 45.33 -1.34
N GLY A 11 26.07 45.17 -2.28
CA GLY A 11 25.30 43.96 -2.42
C GLY A 11 26.26 42.81 -2.69
N VAL A 12 26.47 41.97 -1.67
CA VAL A 12 26.91 40.60 -1.91
C VAL A 12 25.73 39.94 -2.60
N LEU A 13 25.74 39.98 -3.93
CA LEU A 13 25.08 39.00 -4.78
C LEU A 13 25.69 37.65 -4.37
N SER A 14 25.08 37.01 -3.38
CA SER A 14 25.24 35.58 -3.18
C SER A 14 24.75 34.93 -4.46
N ALA A 15 25.71 34.58 -5.34
CA ALA A 15 25.51 33.62 -6.40
C ALA A 15 24.73 32.47 -5.79
N GLY A 16 23.54 32.20 -6.34
CA GLY A 16 22.68 31.13 -5.89
C GLY A 16 23.47 29.83 -5.95
N LEU A 17 23.93 29.36 -4.80
CA LEU A 17 24.15 27.95 -4.57
C LEU A 17 22.77 27.33 -4.73
N SER A 18 22.46 26.85 -5.93
CA SER A 18 21.48 25.80 -6.13
C SER A 18 21.83 24.72 -5.12
N HIS A 19 21.12 24.69 -3.99
CA HIS A 19 21.24 23.58 -3.06
C HIS A 19 20.82 22.36 -3.88
N ALA A 20 21.79 21.49 -4.19
CA ALA A 20 21.49 20.22 -4.79
C ALA A 20 20.51 19.49 -3.86
N ALA A 21 19.54 18.78 -4.45
CA ALA A 21 18.65 17.91 -3.70
C ALA A 21 19.49 17.04 -2.73
N PRO A 22 19.00 16.76 -1.52
CA PRO A 22 19.74 15.93 -0.59
C PRO A 22 20.00 14.56 -1.23
N SER A 23 21.25 14.09 -1.15
CA SER A 23 21.63 12.78 -1.66
C SER A 23 21.10 11.69 -0.74
N PHE A 24 20.36 10.74 -1.28
CA PHE A 24 19.93 9.55 -0.56
C PHE A 24 21.11 8.59 -0.31
N PRO A 25 21.04 7.77 0.75
CA PRO A 25 22.11 6.86 1.10
C PRO A 25 22.24 5.73 0.06
N ASP A 26 23.45 5.56 -0.46
CA ASP A 26 23.81 4.44 -1.33
C ASP A 26 24.00 3.16 -0.49
N GLN A 27 23.04 2.25 -0.55
CA GLN A 27 23.07 0.99 0.21
C GLN A 27 24.31 0.14 -0.07
N GLU A 28 24.91 0.23 -1.26
CA GLU A 28 26.12 -0.52 -1.61
C GLU A 28 27.38 0.03 -0.92
N LYS A 29 27.32 1.28 -0.45
CA LYS A 29 28.37 1.94 0.34
C LYS A 29 28.11 1.90 1.85
N VAL A 30 26.83 2.00 2.24
CA VAL A 30 26.42 2.08 3.65
C VAL A 30 26.37 0.70 4.31
N CYS A 31 25.93 -0.33 3.58
CA CYS A 31 25.68 -1.65 4.16
C CYS A 31 26.88 -2.60 4.06
N GLY A 32 27.09 -3.33 5.15
CA GLY A 32 28.02 -4.47 5.23
C GLY A 32 27.27 -5.78 5.44
N PHE A 33 27.90 -6.87 5.02
CA PHE A 33 27.36 -8.22 5.16
C PHE A 33 27.52 -8.76 6.59
N ASP A 34 26.42 -9.21 7.19
CA ASP A 34 26.38 -9.79 8.55
C ASP A 34 26.56 -11.31 8.48
N THR A 35 27.81 -11.76 8.42
CA THR A 35 28.16 -13.19 8.34
C THR A 35 27.61 -14.02 9.50
N ASN A 36 27.51 -13.42 10.69
CA ASN A 36 27.01 -14.10 11.88
C ASN A 36 25.51 -14.35 11.78
N ARG A 37 24.74 -13.36 11.31
CA ARG A 37 23.30 -13.54 11.06
C ARG A 37 23.05 -14.60 10.00
N GLU A 38 23.80 -14.59 8.90
CA GLU A 38 23.63 -15.61 7.86
C GLU A 38 23.99 -17.03 8.33
N ALA A 39 24.99 -17.16 9.21
CA ALA A 39 25.29 -18.44 9.84
C ALA A 39 24.14 -18.93 10.73
N LEU A 40 23.47 -18.03 11.46
CA LEU A 40 22.28 -18.36 12.26
C LEU A 40 21.09 -18.75 11.36
N ARG A 41 20.88 -18.07 10.23
CA ARG A 41 19.85 -18.42 9.24
C ARG A 41 20.08 -19.80 8.65
N ALA A 42 21.32 -20.08 8.21
CA ALA A 42 21.69 -21.39 7.70
C ALA A 42 21.52 -22.50 8.75
N ALA A 43 21.92 -22.26 10.00
CA ALA A 43 21.71 -23.21 11.09
C ALA A 43 20.23 -23.45 11.38
N SER A 44 19.40 -22.40 11.37
CA SER A 44 17.94 -22.50 11.52
C SER A 44 17.28 -23.23 10.36
N ALA A 45 17.77 -23.06 9.13
CA ALA A 45 17.25 -23.70 7.93
C ALA A 45 17.63 -25.18 7.81
N ALA A 46 18.74 -25.61 8.43
CA ALA A 46 19.18 -27.01 8.43
C ALA A 46 18.17 -27.97 9.08
N SER A 47 17.26 -27.46 9.92
CA SER A 47 16.16 -28.21 10.50
C SER A 47 14.85 -27.44 10.38
N PHE A 48 13.87 -28.01 9.69
CA PHE A 48 12.56 -27.41 9.52
C PHE A 48 11.45 -28.39 9.93
N PRO A 49 11.30 -28.70 11.23
CA PRO A 49 10.24 -29.58 11.71
C PRO A 49 8.86 -28.93 11.55
N ALA A 50 7.79 -29.72 11.63
CA ALA A 50 6.45 -29.17 11.75
C ALA A 50 6.30 -28.49 13.12
N PRO A 51 5.94 -27.19 13.19
CA PRO A 51 5.72 -26.51 14.45
C PRO A 51 4.49 -27.09 15.15
N VAL A 52 4.59 -27.30 16.46
CA VAL A 52 3.51 -27.83 17.30
C VAL A 52 3.35 -26.94 18.52
N ALA A 53 2.15 -26.40 18.72
CA ALA A 53 1.79 -25.72 19.96
C ALA A 53 1.15 -26.71 20.94
N ASN A 54 1.75 -26.84 22.12
CA ASN A 54 1.30 -27.75 23.17
C ASN A 54 0.48 -27.03 24.23
N LYS A 55 0.85 -25.78 24.55
CA LYS A 55 0.20 -24.97 25.58
C LYS A 55 0.12 -23.52 25.14
N MET A 56 -0.91 -22.84 25.62
CA MET A 56 -1.04 -21.39 25.52
C MET A 56 -1.39 -20.80 26.88
N LEU A 57 -0.60 -19.81 27.27
CA LEU A 57 -0.84 -19.01 28.46
C LEU A 57 -1.28 -17.60 28.05
N VAL A 58 -2.20 -17.03 28.81
CA VAL A 58 -2.62 -15.62 28.72
C VAL A 58 -2.21 -14.96 30.02
N ASN A 59 -1.36 -13.93 29.93
CA ASN A 59 -0.83 -13.20 31.09
C ASN A 59 -0.21 -14.13 32.15
N GLY A 60 0.47 -15.20 31.70
CA GLY A 60 1.11 -16.19 32.58
C GLY A 60 0.18 -17.28 33.14
N VAL A 61 -1.12 -17.26 32.82
CA VAL A 61 -2.08 -18.30 33.23
C VAL A 61 -2.33 -19.26 32.08
N LEU A 62 -2.18 -20.56 32.30
CA LEU A 62 -2.51 -21.59 31.31
C LEU A 62 -4.01 -21.58 31.01
N VAL A 63 -4.38 -21.34 29.76
CA VAL A 63 -5.79 -21.26 29.32
C VAL A 63 -6.15 -22.25 28.22
N TRP A 64 -5.15 -22.83 27.55
CA TRP A 64 -5.35 -23.83 26.52
C TRP A 64 -4.17 -24.80 26.46
N GLN A 65 -4.48 -26.03 26.09
CA GLN A 65 -3.51 -27.09 25.81
C GLN A 65 -4.00 -27.90 24.60
N ALA A 66 -3.07 -28.54 23.89
CA ALA A 66 -3.39 -29.36 22.73
C ALA A 66 -4.48 -30.40 23.08
N GLY A 67 -5.49 -30.52 22.22
CA GLY A 67 -6.66 -31.37 22.46
C GLY A 67 -7.78 -30.72 23.28
N SER A 68 -7.62 -29.49 23.78
CA SER A 68 -8.71 -28.75 24.41
C SER A 68 -9.80 -28.39 23.41
N ASN A 69 -11.07 -28.61 23.78
CA ASN A 69 -12.24 -28.24 23.00
C ASN A 69 -12.77 -26.82 23.33
N THR A 70 -12.25 -26.18 24.38
CA THR A 70 -12.68 -24.85 24.80
C THR A 70 -11.77 -23.79 24.21
N ALA A 71 -12.36 -22.83 23.48
CA ALA A 71 -11.66 -21.66 22.96
C ALA A 71 -11.42 -20.65 24.10
N PRO A 72 -10.17 -20.37 24.49
CA PRO A 72 -9.88 -19.38 25.52
C PRO A 72 -10.23 -17.97 25.04
N THR A 73 -10.51 -17.09 26.00
CA THR A 73 -10.80 -15.68 25.73
C THR A 73 -9.52 -14.86 25.80
N ILE A 74 -9.32 -13.99 24.82
CA ILE A 74 -8.20 -13.03 24.76
C ILE A 74 -8.73 -11.62 24.51
N LYS A 75 -8.01 -10.62 25.00
CA LYS A 75 -8.32 -9.19 24.79
C LYS A 75 -7.06 -8.42 24.35
N PRO A 76 -7.21 -7.26 23.69
CA PRO A 76 -6.07 -6.40 23.38
C PRO A 76 -5.16 -6.17 24.59
N SER A 77 -3.86 -6.11 24.32
CA SER A 77 -2.76 -5.98 25.29
C SER A 77 -2.49 -7.20 26.17
N ASP A 78 -3.30 -8.26 26.13
CA ASP A 78 -2.92 -9.52 26.77
C ASP A 78 -1.59 -10.02 26.22
N VAL A 79 -0.76 -10.58 27.09
CA VAL A 79 0.48 -11.26 26.71
C VAL A 79 0.19 -12.74 26.52
N ILE A 80 0.27 -13.20 25.28
CA ILE A 80 0.16 -14.61 24.92
C ILE A 80 1.54 -15.25 24.99
N THR A 81 1.64 -16.42 25.61
CA THR A 81 2.81 -17.30 25.54
C THR A 81 2.39 -18.62 24.91
N LEU A 82 2.92 -18.93 23.74
CA LEU A 82 2.80 -20.24 23.12
C LEU A 82 4.01 -21.09 23.52
N GLN A 83 3.76 -22.30 24.02
CA GLN A 83 4.81 -23.27 24.36
C GLN A 83 4.65 -24.53 23.52
N GLY A 84 5.74 -25.04 22.98
CA GLY A 84 5.72 -26.04 21.94
C GLY A 84 7.11 -26.41 21.43
N SER A 85 7.20 -26.72 20.14
CA SER A 85 8.44 -27.04 19.45
C SER A 85 8.35 -26.67 17.98
N GLY A 86 9.49 -26.44 17.32
CA GLY A 86 9.54 -26.17 15.89
C GLY A 86 9.07 -24.77 15.50
N PHE A 87 8.92 -23.84 16.45
CA PHE A 87 8.52 -22.46 16.17
C PHE A 87 9.61 -21.66 15.43
N GLY A 88 10.82 -22.23 15.25
CA GLY A 88 11.91 -21.56 14.58
C GLY A 88 12.62 -20.53 15.45
N SER A 89 13.59 -19.84 14.86
CA SER A 89 14.56 -19.00 15.57
C SER A 89 14.14 -17.53 15.67
N GLY A 90 12.87 -17.23 15.42
CA GLY A 90 12.32 -15.87 15.45
C GLY A 90 12.43 -15.12 14.13
N VAL A 91 11.76 -13.96 14.08
CA VAL A 91 11.47 -13.18 12.87
C VAL A 91 12.70 -12.56 12.18
N ASP A 92 13.82 -12.48 12.90
CA ASP A 92 15.10 -11.95 12.38
C ASP A 92 15.90 -13.04 11.62
N ILE A 93 15.69 -14.30 12.01
CA ILE A 93 16.40 -15.48 11.49
C ILE A 93 15.53 -16.25 10.51
N ASP A 94 14.26 -16.45 10.84
CA ASP A 94 13.26 -17.09 10.00
C ASP A 94 12.24 -16.05 9.49
N PHE A 95 11.65 -16.29 8.33
CA PHE A 95 10.54 -15.49 7.79
C PHE A 95 9.21 -15.93 8.43
N SER A 96 9.16 -15.90 9.76
CA SER A 96 8.03 -16.37 10.57
C SER A 96 7.01 -15.25 10.85
N LYS A 97 5.74 -15.63 11.05
CA LYS A 97 4.65 -14.71 11.37
C LYS A 97 3.60 -15.34 12.26
N ILE A 98 2.81 -14.49 12.90
CA ILE A 98 1.65 -14.89 13.70
C ILE A 98 0.43 -14.13 13.22
N MET A 99 -0.67 -14.84 13.03
CA MET A 99 -1.99 -14.32 12.70
C MET A 99 -2.96 -14.56 13.86
N ILE A 100 -3.89 -13.63 14.06
CA ILE A 100 -5.14 -13.84 14.78
C ILE A 100 -6.27 -13.52 13.80
N GLY A 101 -6.90 -14.55 13.26
CA GLY A 101 -7.79 -14.43 12.11
C GLY A 101 -7.08 -13.78 10.92
N ASN A 102 -7.64 -12.68 10.43
CA ASN A 102 -7.05 -11.90 9.34
C ASN A 102 -6.10 -10.80 9.84
N SER A 103 -5.78 -10.73 11.14
CA SER A 103 -4.87 -9.73 11.70
C SER A 103 -3.50 -10.32 11.99
N ARG A 104 -2.45 -9.80 11.37
CA ARG A 104 -1.07 -10.23 11.65
C ARG A 104 -0.58 -9.54 12.93
N ILE A 105 0.33 -10.15 13.69
CA ILE A 105 1.02 -9.55 14.85
C ILE A 105 2.22 -8.73 14.33
N LEU A 106 2.53 -7.57 14.92
CA LEU A 106 3.64 -6.72 14.46
C LEU A 106 5.01 -7.27 14.93
N GLU A 107 5.90 -7.57 13.99
CA GLU A 107 7.20 -8.19 14.26
C GLU A 107 8.34 -7.21 14.58
N THR A 108 8.27 -5.98 14.07
CA THR A 108 9.30 -4.95 14.24
C THR A 108 8.72 -3.61 14.67
N ASP A 109 9.51 -2.78 15.34
CA ASP A 109 9.07 -1.46 15.75
C ASP A 109 8.89 -0.56 14.52
N LEU A 110 7.75 0.13 14.44
CA LEU A 110 7.54 1.17 13.43
C LEU A 110 8.00 2.51 13.98
N SER A 111 8.96 3.13 13.31
CA SER A 111 9.37 4.50 13.57
C SER A 111 8.91 5.40 12.44
N MET A 112 8.14 6.44 12.77
CA MET A 112 7.68 7.43 11.81
C MET A 112 8.52 8.70 11.98
N TYR A 113 9.25 9.08 10.93
CA TYR A 113 10.12 10.25 10.93
C TYR A 113 9.42 11.48 10.32
N ASN A 114 9.94 12.66 10.65
CA ASN A 114 9.53 13.89 10.00
C ASN A 114 10.03 13.91 8.56
N GLN A 115 9.14 14.32 7.67
CA GLN A 115 9.42 14.49 6.25
C GLN A 115 9.44 15.95 5.87
N LEU A 116 10.31 16.27 4.92
CA LEU A 116 10.48 17.59 4.34
C LEU A 116 10.45 17.45 2.81
N LEU A 117 9.94 18.48 2.14
CA LEU A 117 10.02 18.63 0.69
C LEU A 117 11.01 19.75 0.36
N ASP A 118 12.03 19.45 -0.45
CA ASP A 118 12.76 20.47 -1.17
C ASP A 118 11.85 21.04 -2.27
N LEU A 119 11.46 22.32 -2.19
CA LEU A 119 10.53 22.92 -3.14
C LEU A 119 11.10 23.12 -4.54
N ILE A 120 12.42 23.32 -4.65
CA ILE A 120 13.08 23.62 -5.92
C ILE A 120 13.27 22.31 -6.67
N ALA A 121 13.79 21.29 -5.99
CA ALA A 121 13.97 19.96 -6.55
C ALA A 121 12.66 19.13 -6.58
N GLN A 122 11.64 19.51 -5.81
CA GLN A 122 10.44 18.67 -5.61
C GLN A 122 10.77 17.26 -5.08
N VAL A 123 11.77 17.18 -4.21
CA VAL A 123 12.27 15.93 -3.61
C VAL A 123 11.85 15.85 -2.14
N ASN A 124 11.13 14.78 -1.78
CA ASN A 124 10.75 14.49 -0.40
C ASN A 124 11.80 13.59 0.24
N TYR A 125 12.20 13.94 1.45
CA TYR A 125 13.16 13.18 2.24
C TYR A 125 12.80 13.26 3.71
N GLU A 126 13.44 12.40 4.50
CA GLU A 126 13.25 12.33 5.94
C GLU A 126 14.42 12.90 6.70
N ILE A 127 14.12 13.38 7.90
CA ILE A 127 15.13 13.78 8.87
C ILE A 127 15.08 12.87 10.09
N ASN A 128 16.20 12.78 10.81
CA ASN A 128 16.30 11.99 12.06
C ASN A 128 15.57 12.66 13.24
N LEU A 129 14.30 13.00 13.03
CA LEU A 129 13.39 13.50 14.05
C LEU A 129 12.14 12.62 14.03
N LYS A 130 12.01 11.77 15.04
CA LYS A 130 10.87 10.86 15.19
C LYS A 130 9.63 11.65 15.61
N ARG A 131 8.52 11.49 14.88
CA ARG A 131 7.19 12.07 15.23
C ARG A 131 6.24 11.10 15.90
N SER A 132 6.34 9.82 15.56
CA SER A 132 5.43 8.79 16.06
C SER A 132 6.15 7.44 16.09
N ASN A 133 5.60 6.51 16.88
CA ASN A 133 6.14 5.16 17.03
C ASN A 133 5.02 4.17 17.28
N TRP A 134 5.07 3.01 16.63
CA TRP A 134 4.26 1.84 16.98
C TRP A 134 5.19 0.70 17.38
N PRO A 135 5.29 0.38 18.69
CA PRO A 135 6.13 -0.71 19.15
C PRO A 135 5.66 -2.07 18.63
N LYS A 136 6.60 -2.97 18.36
CA LYS A 136 6.29 -4.35 17.98
C LYS A 136 5.47 -5.08 19.04
N ASP A 137 4.66 -6.02 18.56
CA ASP A 137 3.82 -6.87 19.39
C ASP A 137 4.60 -8.12 19.86
N ILE A 138 5.61 -8.58 19.11
CA ILE A 138 6.50 -9.68 19.51
C ILE A 138 7.38 -9.27 20.72
N ILE A 139 7.33 -10.07 21.78
CA ILE A 139 8.11 -9.87 23.02
C ILE A 139 9.37 -10.75 22.99
N SER A 140 9.22 -12.04 22.72
CA SER A 140 10.35 -12.98 22.62
C SER A 140 9.98 -14.16 21.71
N TRP A 141 10.97 -14.74 21.04
CA TRP A 141 10.76 -15.88 20.16
C TRP A 141 11.93 -16.85 20.25
N THR A 142 11.61 -18.12 20.49
CA THR A 142 12.53 -19.25 20.44
C THR A 142 11.82 -20.44 19.78
N ASP A 143 12.55 -21.51 19.51
CA ASP A 143 11.95 -22.70 18.87
C ASP A 143 10.85 -23.36 19.71
N SER A 144 10.89 -23.21 21.04
CA SER A 144 9.95 -23.86 21.96
C SER A 144 9.00 -22.91 22.69
N GLU A 145 9.26 -21.60 22.64
CA GLU A 145 8.41 -20.60 23.29
C GLU A 145 8.36 -19.29 22.49
N VAL A 146 7.14 -18.79 22.26
CA VAL A 146 6.90 -17.51 21.61
C VAL A 146 5.97 -16.66 22.47
N LYS A 147 6.36 -15.40 22.73
CA LYS A 147 5.59 -14.42 23.50
C LYS A 147 5.25 -13.21 22.65
N PHE A 148 3.99 -12.79 22.68
CA PHE A 148 3.52 -11.61 21.95
C PHE A 148 2.32 -10.96 22.62
N ARG A 149 2.10 -9.67 22.34
CA ARG A 149 0.91 -8.93 22.78
C ARG A 149 -0.21 -9.07 21.76
N VAL A 150 -1.45 -9.22 22.24
CA VAL A 150 -2.63 -9.15 21.37
C VAL A 150 -2.81 -7.71 20.87
N PRO A 151 -2.78 -7.47 19.54
CA PRO A 151 -2.89 -6.12 19.00
C PRO A 151 -4.29 -5.51 19.18
N VAL A 152 -4.37 -4.18 19.22
CA VAL A 152 -5.62 -3.43 19.42
C VAL A 152 -6.59 -3.51 18.25
N HIS A 153 -6.11 -3.84 17.05
CA HIS A 153 -6.91 -3.94 15.83
C HIS A 153 -7.40 -5.37 15.53
N VAL A 154 -7.21 -6.33 16.44
CA VAL A 154 -7.72 -7.70 16.29
C VAL A 154 -9.18 -7.77 16.71
N SER A 155 -10.01 -8.47 15.94
CA SER A 155 -11.44 -8.63 16.24
C SER A 155 -11.93 -10.07 16.36
N LYS A 156 -11.36 -11.03 15.61
CA LYS A 156 -11.83 -12.42 15.56
C LYS A 156 -10.82 -13.36 14.90
N GLY A 157 -11.10 -14.66 14.99
CA GLY A 157 -10.40 -15.72 14.27
C GLY A 157 -9.31 -16.41 15.10
N PRO A 158 -8.82 -17.58 14.63
CA PRO A 158 -7.88 -18.39 15.39
C PRO A 158 -6.47 -17.79 15.40
N ILE A 159 -5.65 -18.20 16.36
CA ILE A 159 -4.21 -17.93 16.35
C ILE A 159 -3.52 -18.94 15.42
N VAL A 160 -2.72 -18.45 14.48
CA VAL A 160 -1.89 -19.27 13.58
C VAL A 160 -0.47 -18.74 13.57
N LEU A 161 0.49 -19.56 13.97
CA LEU A 161 1.92 -19.29 13.82
C LEU A 161 2.44 -20.07 12.60
N GLN A 162 3.01 -19.35 11.64
CA GLN A 162 3.65 -19.89 10.45
C GLN A 162 5.15 -19.60 10.47
N VAL A 163 5.95 -20.60 10.09
CA VAL A 163 7.40 -20.53 9.92
C VAL A 163 7.72 -20.74 8.44
N GLN A 164 8.63 -19.92 7.92
CA GLN A 164 9.27 -20.07 6.62
C GLN A 164 10.76 -19.80 6.80
N LYS A 165 11.63 -20.58 6.16
CA LYS A 165 13.08 -20.48 6.37
C LYS A 165 13.71 -19.50 5.39
N ARG A 166 14.70 -18.74 5.88
CA ARG A 166 15.66 -17.99 5.05
C ARG A 166 16.82 -18.94 4.75
N LEU A 167 17.02 -19.27 3.48
CA LEU A 167 17.94 -20.33 3.06
C LEU A 167 19.34 -19.78 2.79
N ALA A 168 19.41 -18.64 2.12
CA ALA A 168 20.65 -18.01 1.70
C ALA A 168 20.38 -16.54 1.32
N PRO A 169 21.40 -15.67 1.40
CA PRO A 169 21.30 -14.34 0.80
C PRO A 169 21.21 -14.46 -0.72
N MET A 170 20.38 -13.63 -1.35
CA MET A 170 20.36 -13.54 -2.81
C MET A 170 21.66 -12.91 -3.31
N PRO A 171 22.26 -13.47 -4.38
CA PRO A 171 23.41 -12.87 -5.03
C PRO A 171 23.07 -11.51 -5.63
N SER A 172 24.02 -10.58 -5.57
CA SER A 172 23.86 -9.29 -6.23
C SER A 172 23.98 -9.41 -7.75
N LEU A 173 23.16 -8.64 -8.46
CA LEU A 173 23.20 -8.42 -9.90
C LEU A 173 24.25 -7.39 -10.34
N LEU A 174 24.81 -6.63 -9.38
CA LEU A 174 25.76 -5.54 -9.66
C LEU A 174 27.20 -5.90 -9.31
N LYS A 175 27.40 -6.84 -8.38
CA LYS A 175 28.72 -7.27 -7.92
C LYS A 175 28.73 -8.71 -7.43
N ALA A 176 29.91 -9.30 -7.27
CA ALA A 176 30.04 -10.61 -6.64
C ALA A 176 29.66 -10.55 -5.15
N GLY A 177 28.93 -11.56 -4.67
CA GLY A 177 28.54 -11.71 -3.26
C GLY A 177 27.05 -11.43 -3.00
N ALA A 178 26.70 -11.29 -1.72
CA ALA A 178 25.33 -11.04 -1.27
C ALA A 178 24.87 -9.61 -1.60
N HIS A 179 23.59 -9.47 -1.93
CA HIS A 179 22.96 -8.17 -2.05
C HIS A 179 22.51 -7.67 -0.67
N ASN A 180 23.08 -6.54 -0.24
CA ASN A 180 22.77 -5.89 1.04
C ASN A 180 21.90 -4.67 0.80
N VAL A 181 21.04 -4.39 1.77
CA VAL A 181 19.93 -3.45 1.64
C VAL A 181 19.76 -2.69 2.96
N ILE A 182 19.45 -1.41 2.86
CA ILE A 182 19.10 -0.55 4.00
C ILE A 182 17.68 -0.87 4.46
N ASP A 183 17.43 -0.82 5.77
CA ASP A 183 16.08 -0.85 6.35
C ASP A 183 15.22 0.24 5.71
N ALA A 184 14.15 -0.19 5.03
CA ALA A 184 13.23 0.67 4.32
C ALA A 184 12.66 1.80 5.18
N GLN A 185 12.45 1.57 6.49
CA GLN A 185 11.95 2.60 7.42
C GLN A 185 12.90 3.79 7.61
N THR A 186 14.16 3.65 7.17
CA THR A 186 15.20 4.68 7.35
C THR A 186 15.88 5.08 6.06
N LYS A 187 15.61 4.40 4.95
CA LYS A 187 16.30 4.62 3.66
C LYS A 187 16.20 6.07 3.19
N ARG A 188 15.12 6.77 3.53
CA ARG A 188 14.88 8.14 3.07
C ARG A 188 15.41 9.20 4.01
N ILE A 189 16.09 8.80 5.09
CA ILE A 189 16.87 9.72 5.93
C ILE A 189 18.17 10.03 5.21
N THR A 190 18.33 11.28 4.77
CA THR A 190 19.46 11.72 3.93
C THR A 190 20.68 12.21 4.72
N SER A 191 20.59 12.23 6.05
CA SER A 191 21.69 12.66 6.91
C SER A 191 22.81 11.61 6.93
N ASN A 192 24.01 11.99 6.48
CA ASN A 192 25.22 11.16 6.56
C ASN A 192 25.63 10.80 8.01
N LEU A 193 25.06 11.45 9.02
CA LEU A 193 25.29 11.14 10.44
C LEU A 193 24.34 10.04 10.95
N PHE A 194 23.30 9.69 10.19
CA PHE A 194 22.36 8.64 10.56
C PHE A 194 22.98 7.26 10.35
N LYS A 195 22.83 6.39 11.36
CA LYS A 195 23.28 5.00 11.26
C LYS A 195 22.13 4.13 10.79
N HIS A 196 22.15 3.77 9.52
CA HIS A 196 21.16 2.85 8.94
C HIS A 196 21.35 1.43 9.46
N LYS A 197 20.23 0.73 9.65
CA LYS A 197 20.24 -0.72 9.81
C LYS A 197 20.32 -1.36 8.43
N CYS A 198 21.07 -2.45 8.33
CA CYS A 198 21.22 -3.20 7.10
C CYS A 198 20.90 -4.67 7.31
N ASP A 199 20.51 -5.32 6.23
CA ASP A 199 20.36 -6.76 6.12
C ASP A 199 20.58 -7.17 4.64
N VAL A 200 20.27 -8.42 4.29
CA VAL A 200 20.28 -8.94 2.93
C VAL A 200 18.85 -9.17 2.44
N VAL A 201 18.67 -9.38 1.13
CA VAL A 201 17.45 -9.99 0.60
C VAL A 201 17.65 -11.51 0.55
N SER A 202 16.85 -12.32 1.25
CA SER A 202 17.04 -13.79 1.27
C SER A 202 16.21 -14.54 0.24
N GLN A 203 16.78 -15.66 -0.21
CA GLN A 203 16.03 -16.76 -0.77
C GLN A 203 15.22 -17.45 0.33
N LEU A 204 13.90 -17.49 0.17
CA LEU A 204 12.99 -18.16 1.11
C LEU A 204 12.71 -19.61 0.71
N SER A 205 12.44 -20.47 1.69
CA SER A 205 11.98 -21.84 1.45
C SER A 205 10.67 -21.86 0.68
N ALA A 206 10.52 -22.81 -0.25
CA ALA A 206 9.27 -23.01 -0.97
C ALA A 206 8.13 -23.50 -0.05
N GLU A 207 8.50 -24.30 0.95
CA GLU A 207 7.57 -24.77 1.97
C GLU A 207 7.38 -23.74 3.08
N THR A 208 6.14 -23.63 3.56
CA THR A 208 5.77 -22.96 4.81
C THR A 208 5.12 -24.00 5.74
N LYS A 209 5.42 -23.93 7.04
CA LYS A 209 4.85 -24.82 8.06
C LYS A 209 4.16 -24.01 9.12
N ALA A 210 3.07 -24.50 9.68
CA ALA A 210 2.34 -23.81 10.72
C ALA A 210 1.79 -24.77 11.77
N ILE A 211 1.53 -24.21 12.95
CA ILE A 211 0.81 -24.93 14.00
C ILE A 211 -0.61 -25.25 13.52
N GLN A 212 -1.24 -26.24 14.15
CA GLN A 212 -2.70 -26.35 14.05
C GLN A 212 -3.34 -25.07 14.63
N PRO A 213 -4.30 -24.43 13.93
CA PRO A 213 -4.92 -23.20 14.41
C PRO A 213 -5.50 -23.36 15.82
N ILE A 214 -5.17 -22.44 16.71
CA ILE A 214 -5.71 -22.42 18.08
C ILE A 214 -6.98 -21.56 18.06
N PRO A 215 -8.18 -22.14 18.26
CA PRO A 215 -9.40 -21.35 18.31
C PRO A 215 -9.39 -20.44 19.54
N VAL A 216 -9.75 -19.17 19.37
CA VAL A 216 -9.84 -18.19 20.46
C VAL A 216 -11.10 -17.33 20.31
N THR A 217 -11.61 -16.85 21.44
CA THR A 217 -12.65 -15.82 21.49
C THR A 217 -11.98 -14.48 21.75
N VAL A 218 -12.12 -13.52 20.85
CA VAL A 218 -11.55 -12.18 21.02
C VAL A 218 -12.59 -11.24 21.61
N VAL A 219 -12.27 -10.61 22.74
CA VAL A 219 -13.07 -9.56 23.36
C VAL A 219 -12.35 -8.23 23.18
N ASN A 220 -12.83 -7.44 22.21
CA ASN A 220 -12.27 -6.12 21.90
C ASN A 220 -13.38 -5.08 21.78
N SER A 221 -13.75 -4.44 22.90
CA SER A 221 -14.77 -3.41 22.92
C SER A 221 -14.38 -2.14 22.15
N GLY A 222 -13.07 -1.89 21.97
CA GLY A 222 -12.56 -0.72 21.23
C GLY A 222 -12.46 -0.91 19.72
N PHE A 223 -12.73 -2.12 19.20
CA PHE A 223 -12.56 -2.42 17.78
C PHE A 223 -13.46 -1.56 16.89
N ASN A 224 -14.73 -1.35 17.28
CA ASN A 224 -15.68 -0.58 16.48
C ASN A 224 -15.28 0.89 16.36
N ASP A 225 -14.69 1.47 17.41
CA ASP A 225 -14.20 2.85 17.39
C ASP A 225 -13.00 3.00 16.45
N LEU A 226 -12.07 2.03 16.49
CA LEU A 226 -10.94 1.97 15.55
C LEU A 226 -11.41 1.81 14.10
N VAL A 227 -12.37 0.91 13.84
CA VAL A 227 -12.98 0.74 12.52
C VAL A 227 -13.67 2.02 12.06
N GLY A 228 -14.38 2.72 12.95
CA GLY A 228 -15.02 4.00 12.66
C GLY A 228 -14.02 5.08 12.23
N LEU A 229 -12.90 5.20 12.94
CA LEU A 229 -11.82 6.12 12.57
C LEU A 229 -11.11 5.70 11.27
N GLY A 230 -10.83 4.40 11.10
CA GLY A 230 -10.22 3.88 9.87
C GLY A 230 -11.08 4.10 8.63
N ARG A 231 -12.41 3.94 8.76
CA ARG A 231 -13.37 4.26 7.71
C ARG A 231 -13.40 5.75 7.39
N LYS A 232 -13.35 6.63 8.40
CA LYS A 232 -13.20 8.08 8.18
C LYS A 232 -11.95 8.37 7.36
N ILE A 233 -10.81 7.80 7.73
CA ILE A 233 -9.54 8.02 7.01
C ILE A 233 -9.67 7.52 5.56
N PHE A 234 -10.07 6.27 5.34
CA PHE A 234 -10.16 5.65 4.00
C PHE A 234 -11.03 6.46 3.03
N TRP A 235 -12.19 6.95 3.49
CA TRP A 235 -13.20 7.56 2.61
C TRP A 235 -13.13 9.08 2.52
N SER A 236 -12.50 9.75 3.49
CA SER A 236 -12.59 11.21 3.61
C SER A 236 -11.26 11.94 3.73
N TYR A 237 -10.17 11.25 4.07
CA TYR A 237 -8.85 11.88 4.16
C TYR A 237 -8.22 11.97 2.77
N ASP A 238 -8.18 13.17 2.20
CA ASP A 238 -7.28 13.44 1.07
C ASP A 238 -5.85 13.40 1.62
N TYR A 239 -5.05 12.53 1.02
CA TYR A 239 -3.62 12.35 1.30
C TYR A 239 -2.79 13.56 0.79
N ASN A 240 -3.39 14.75 0.73
CA ASN A 240 -2.88 16.05 0.25
C ASN A 240 -2.07 16.06 -1.05
N ILE A 241 -2.28 15.03 -1.85
CA ILE A 241 -1.98 14.96 -3.28
C ILE A 241 -2.69 16.11 -4.02
N GLY A 242 -3.81 16.62 -3.50
CA GLY A 242 -4.47 17.83 -4.02
C GLY A 242 -3.62 19.10 -3.97
N LEU A 243 -2.85 19.33 -2.89
CA LEU A 243 -1.94 20.48 -2.82
C LEU A 243 -0.75 20.31 -3.77
N ALA A 244 -0.17 19.11 -3.84
CA ALA A 244 0.92 18.81 -4.78
C ALA A 244 0.47 18.99 -6.24
N HIS A 245 -0.72 18.49 -6.57
CA HIS A 245 -1.37 18.72 -7.85
C HIS A 245 -1.58 20.19 -8.16
N LYS A 246 -2.01 20.97 -7.17
CA LYS A 246 -2.20 22.41 -7.32
C LYS A 246 -0.89 23.13 -7.61
N MET A 247 0.22 22.78 -6.95
CA MET A 247 1.54 23.37 -7.22
C MET A 247 2.03 23.12 -8.66
N ARG A 248 1.55 22.04 -9.25
CA ARG A 248 1.81 21.62 -10.63
C ARG A 248 0.70 22.05 -11.60
N ASP A 249 -0.17 22.98 -11.21
CA ASP A 249 -1.20 23.60 -12.05
C ASP A 249 -2.32 22.65 -12.56
N LEU A 250 -2.59 21.55 -11.86
CA LEU A 250 -3.82 20.78 -12.08
C LEU A 250 -5.03 21.49 -11.47
N ASP A 251 -6.14 21.53 -12.20
CA ASP A 251 -7.40 22.13 -11.73
C ASP A 251 -8.53 21.08 -11.66
N TRP A 252 -8.59 20.38 -10.53
CA TRP A 252 -9.66 19.43 -10.22
C TRP A 252 -11.06 20.07 -10.25
N ASN A 253 -11.19 21.34 -9.90
CA ASN A 253 -12.48 22.02 -9.96
C ASN A 253 -12.95 22.17 -11.40
N LYS A 254 -12.07 22.50 -12.35
CA LYS A 254 -12.44 22.50 -13.77
C LYS A 254 -12.77 21.10 -14.27
N ILE A 255 -11.99 20.09 -13.89
CA ILE A 255 -12.23 18.68 -14.28
C ILE A 255 -13.62 18.23 -13.81
N PHE A 256 -13.93 18.39 -12.53
CA PHE A 256 -15.19 17.92 -11.95
C PHE A 256 -16.42 18.75 -12.33
N ASN A 257 -16.22 19.98 -12.80
CA ASN A 257 -17.27 20.85 -13.34
C ASN A 257 -17.37 20.80 -14.87
N TYR A 258 -16.75 19.82 -15.53
CA TYR A 258 -16.83 19.63 -16.99
C TYR A 258 -16.32 20.85 -17.78
N LYS A 259 -15.26 21.50 -17.29
CA LYS A 259 -14.64 22.68 -17.90
C LYS A 259 -13.28 22.41 -18.54
N THR A 260 -12.80 21.17 -18.48
CA THR A 260 -11.58 20.74 -19.18
C THR A 260 -11.92 19.99 -20.46
N THR A 261 -10.99 19.98 -21.40
CA THR A 261 -11.13 19.30 -22.68
C THR A 261 -10.26 18.06 -22.71
N ASP A 262 -10.82 16.94 -23.18
CA ASP A 262 -10.05 15.73 -23.47
C ASP A 262 -9.08 16.01 -24.63
N PRO A 263 -7.76 15.84 -24.44
CA PRO A 263 -6.77 16.17 -25.47
C PRO A 263 -6.89 15.31 -26.74
N ILE A 264 -7.47 14.11 -26.65
CA ILE A 264 -7.57 13.18 -27.78
C ILE A 264 -8.90 13.37 -28.53
N THR A 265 -10.03 13.33 -27.81
CA THR A 265 -11.35 13.45 -28.47
C THR A 265 -11.74 14.89 -28.78
N ARG A 266 -11.07 15.87 -28.16
CA ARG A 266 -11.40 17.31 -28.21
C ARG A 266 -12.80 17.65 -27.71
N GLN A 267 -13.45 16.72 -27.02
CA GLN A 267 -14.73 16.93 -26.38
C GLN A 267 -14.54 17.35 -24.91
N VAL A 268 -15.64 17.76 -24.28
CA VAL A 268 -15.68 17.97 -22.83
C VAL A 268 -15.23 16.69 -22.12
N ALA A 269 -14.25 16.82 -21.23
CA ALA A 269 -13.71 15.70 -20.46
C ALA A 269 -14.76 15.16 -19.48
N ASP A 270 -15.04 13.85 -19.54
CA ASP A 270 -15.96 13.16 -18.63
C ASP A 270 -15.16 12.33 -17.61
N PRO A 271 -15.14 12.72 -16.32
CA PRO A 271 -14.41 12.01 -15.27
C PRO A 271 -14.73 10.52 -15.17
N ALA A 272 -16.00 10.13 -15.40
CA ALA A 272 -16.41 8.74 -15.30
C ALA A 272 -15.82 7.88 -16.43
N LYS A 273 -15.75 8.43 -17.65
CA LYS A 273 -15.21 7.73 -18.84
C LYS A 273 -13.69 7.74 -18.87
N LEU A 274 -13.06 8.82 -18.43
CA LEU A 274 -11.63 8.99 -18.54
C LEU A 274 -10.88 8.25 -17.43
N PHE A 275 -11.34 8.36 -16.19
CA PHE A 275 -10.61 7.80 -15.05
C PHE A 275 -11.53 7.18 -13.99
N GLY A 276 -12.70 6.69 -14.41
CA GLY A 276 -13.54 5.84 -13.56
C GLY A 276 -14.08 6.52 -12.30
N ALA A 277 -14.20 7.86 -12.29
CA ALA A 277 -14.74 8.56 -11.14
C ALA A 277 -16.25 8.31 -11.01
N TYR A 278 -16.68 7.79 -9.86
CA TYR A 278 -18.10 7.59 -9.55
C TYR A 278 -18.66 8.79 -8.82
N LYS A 279 -19.92 9.15 -9.07
CA LYS A 279 -20.63 10.14 -8.25
C LYS A 279 -20.90 9.58 -6.86
N THR A 280 -20.81 10.42 -5.84
CA THR A 280 -21.22 10.04 -4.49
C THR A 280 -22.75 9.97 -4.41
N VAL A 281 -23.30 8.79 -4.09
CA VAL A 281 -24.74 8.57 -3.93
C VAL A 281 -25.01 8.03 -2.52
N ALA A 282 -25.92 8.67 -1.79
CA ALA A 282 -26.31 8.21 -0.45
C ALA A 282 -26.86 6.78 -0.51
N GLY A 283 -26.36 5.91 0.37
CA GLY A 283 -26.71 4.48 0.38
C GLY A 283 -25.79 3.60 -0.46
N GLU A 284 -25.05 4.15 -1.44
CA GLU A 284 -24.02 3.39 -2.19
C GLU A 284 -22.62 3.50 -1.57
N VAL A 285 -22.38 4.55 -0.78
CA VAL A 285 -21.13 4.82 -0.04
C VAL A 285 -21.44 5.13 1.42
N PRO A 286 -20.48 4.98 2.36
CA PRO A 286 -20.69 5.40 3.74
C PRO A 286 -20.82 6.93 3.86
N ALA A 287 -21.43 7.39 4.95
CA ALA A 287 -21.75 8.80 5.16
C ALA A 287 -20.50 9.69 5.14
N GLU A 288 -19.36 9.18 5.63
CA GLU A 288 -18.07 9.86 5.66
C GLU A 288 -17.54 10.22 4.26
N ALA A 289 -17.97 9.51 3.20
CA ALA A 289 -17.62 9.87 1.82
C ALA A 289 -18.34 11.15 1.35
N ILE A 290 -19.52 11.44 1.91
CA ILE A 290 -20.39 12.55 1.52
C ILE A 290 -20.26 13.73 2.47
N ASN A 291 -20.28 13.47 3.77
CA ASN A 291 -20.29 14.50 4.80
C ASN A 291 -18.93 15.18 4.91
N ASP A 292 -18.93 16.40 5.44
CA ASP A 292 -17.71 17.09 5.86
C ASP A 292 -17.11 16.35 7.07
N VAL A 293 -15.79 16.16 7.06
CA VAL A 293 -15.08 15.42 8.11
C VAL A 293 -13.94 16.26 8.65
N ALA A 294 -13.89 16.42 9.97
CA ALA A 294 -12.80 17.09 10.67
C ALA A 294 -11.71 16.08 11.07
N PHE A 295 -10.46 16.48 10.92
CA PHE A 295 -9.30 15.78 11.47
C PHE A 295 -8.51 16.72 12.38
N ASP A 296 -8.28 16.29 13.63
CA ASP A 296 -7.43 16.98 14.61
C ASP A 296 -6.65 15.91 15.43
N PRO A 297 -5.39 15.63 15.10
CA PRO A 297 -4.63 16.13 13.95
C PRO A 297 -5.01 15.44 12.63
N TYR A 298 -4.44 15.90 11.52
CA TYR A 298 -4.42 15.14 10.28
C TYR A 298 -3.65 13.82 10.47
N PRO A 299 -4.15 12.70 9.87
CA PRO A 299 -3.46 11.41 9.88
C PRO A 299 -2.00 11.47 9.42
N MET A 300 -1.72 12.31 8.41
CA MET A 300 -0.40 12.51 7.81
C MET A 300 -0.08 14.00 7.77
N GLN A 301 1.14 14.37 8.15
CA GLN A 301 1.58 15.76 8.04
C GLN A 301 2.00 16.05 6.60
N ASN A 302 1.66 17.25 6.10
CA ASN A 302 2.09 17.66 4.78
C ASN A 302 3.57 18.13 4.82
N PRO A 303 4.48 17.52 4.03
CA PRO A 303 5.90 17.85 4.00
C PRO A 303 6.22 19.08 3.13
N ILE A 304 5.25 19.60 2.36
CA ILE A 304 5.41 20.83 1.57
C ILE A 304 5.76 21.98 2.53
N PRO A 305 6.96 22.55 2.43
CA PRO A 305 7.81 22.75 3.59
C PRO A 305 7.46 23.96 4.42
N GLY A 306 7.95 23.92 5.67
CA GLY A 306 8.32 25.09 6.47
C GLY A 306 9.62 25.77 6.01
N PHE A 307 9.87 26.95 6.57
CA PHE A 307 10.92 27.95 6.29
C PHE A 307 10.73 28.92 5.11
N LEU A 308 9.95 28.60 4.07
CA LEU A 308 9.58 29.56 2.99
C LEU A 308 8.07 29.83 2.91
N LEU A 309 7.32 29.47 3.95
CA LEU A 309 5.87 29.63 3.96
C LEU A 309 5.46 31.08 4.17
N ILE A 310 4.48 31.51 3.37
CA ILE A 310 3.64 32.67 3.72
C ILE A 310 2.86 32.36 5.01
N THR A 311 2.41 31.11 5.20
CA THR A 311 1.69 30.63 6.40
C THR A 311 2.06 29.20 6.77
N PRO A 312 2.23 28.85 8.07
CA PRO A 312 2.54 27.49 8.52
C PRO A 312 1.61 26.43 7.92
N GLN A 313 2.14 25.23 7.64
CA GLN A 313 1.32 24.12 7.17
C GLN A 313 0.25 23.74 8.21
N LYS A 314 -0.93 23.36 7.71
CA LYS A 314 -2.01 22.91 8.57
C LYS A 314 -1.73 21.49 9.04
N THR A 315 -1.77 21.29 10.36
CA THR A 315 -1.68 19.97 11.00
C THR A 315 -3.04 19.39 11.32
N LYS A 316 -4.12 20.10 10.98
CA LYS A 316 -5.53 19.74 11.21
C LYS A 316 -6.45 20.56 10.31
N GLY A 317 -7.68 20.11 10.13
CA GLY A 317 -8.69 20.87 9.41
C GLY A 317 -9.82 20.00 8.85
N MET A 318 -10.63 20.61 8.01
CA MET A 318 -11.77 19.96 7.37
C MET A 318 -11.39 19.31 6.05
N THR A 319 -12.07 18.21 5.73
CA THR A 319 -12.19 17.69 4.38
C THR A 319 -13.64 17.75 3.92
N LYS A 320 -13.86 18.01 2.63
CA LYS A 320 -15.20 18.19 2.04
C LYS A 320 -15.35 17.38 0.75
N ASN A 321 -16.58 16.94 0.48
CA ASN A 321 -16.88 16.16 -0.72
C ASN A 321 -16.77 17.03 -1.98
N THR A 322 -16.20 16.48 -3.06
CA THR A 322 -16.20 17.09 -4.40
C THR A 322 -17.46 16.72 -5.21
N GLY A 323 -18.26 15.78 -4.70
CA GLY A 323 -19.35 15.12 -5.40
C GLY A 323 -18.94 13.81 -6.08
N TRP A 324 -17.68 13.40 -5.93
CA TRP A 324 -17.09 12.20 -6.55
C TRP A 324 -16.44 11.31 -5.51
N VAL A 325 -16.66 10.00 -5.64
CA VAL A 325 -16.22 8.98 -4.69
C VAL A 325 -14.71 8.96 -4.63
N GLY A 326 -14.18 9.16 -3.43
CA GLY A 326 -12.76 9.16 -3.16
C GLY A 326 -12.03 10.43 -3.57
N TYR A 327 -12.72 11.48 -3.99
CA TYR A 327 -12.13 12.79 -4.30
C TYR A 327 -12.62 13.83 -3.30
N ARG A 328 -11.70 14.42 -2.55
CA ARG A 328 -12.01 15.26 -1.39
C ARG A 328 -11.18 16.53 -1.42
N ASN A 329 -11.79 17.65 -1.06
CA ASN A 329 -11.08 18.88 -0.76
C ASN A 329 -10.52 18.79 0.66
N ALA A 330 -9.23 19.02 0.89
CA ALA A 330 -8.66 19.16 2.22
C ALA A 330 -8.13 20.57 2.44
N GLU A 331 -8.30 21.10 3.64
CA GLU A 331 -7.69 22.38 4.02
C GLU A 331 -6.17 22.24 4.19
N SER A 332 -5.41 23.14 3.57
CA SER A 332 -3.95 23.16 3.72
C SER A 332 -3.40 24.57 3.47
N SER A 333 -2.07 24.73 3.42
CA SER A 333 -1.37 26.00 3.13
C SER A 333 -0.50 25.85 1.88
N HIS A 334 -0.78 26.59 0.81
CA HIS A 334 0.03 26.56 -0.40
C HIS A 334 1.23 27.48 -0.21
N PRO A 335 2.46 27.03 -0.54
CA PRO A 335 3.68 27.77 -0.20
C PRO A 335 3.71 29.18 -0.79
N TYR A 336 3.10 29.38 -1.97
CA TYR A 336 3.11 30.65 -2.70
C TYR A 336 1.82 31.47 -2.58
N THR A 337 0.72 30.90 -2.08
CA THR A 337 -0.60 31.57 -2.08
C THR A 337 -1.33 31.51 -0.74
N GLY A 338 -0.76 30.83 0.25
CA GLY A 338 -1.30 30.74 1.61
C GLY A 338 -2.45 29.75 1.76
N ASN A 339 -3.28 29.98 2.76
CA ASN A 339 -4.34 29.06 3.17
C ASN A 339 -5.39 28.84 2.07
N GLY A 340 -5.81 27.59 1.90
CA GLY A 340 -6.87 27.23 0.98
C GLY A 340 -7.39 25.82 1.22
N SER A 341 -8.15 25.33 0.25
CA SER A 341 -8.56 23.93 0.20
C SER A 341 -8.45 23.42 -1.23
N TRP A 342 -7.84 22.25 -1.39
CA TRP A 342 -7.55 21.68 -2.69
C TRP A 342 -8.06 20.25 -2.75
N ALA A 343 -8.65 19.90 -3.89
CA ALA A 343 -9.13 18.55 -4.15
C ALA A 343 -7.96 17.65 -4.51
N GLY A 344 -7.90 16.50 -3.85
CA GLY A 344 -7.08 15.37 -4.24
C GLY A 344 -7.93 14.10 -4.24
N PHE A 345 -7.26 12.96 -4.13
CA PHE A 345 -7.91 11.66 -4.08
C PHE A 345 -7.46 10.84 -2.86
N ASN A 346 -8.26 9.84 -2.48
CA ASN A 346 -8.02 8.98 -1.33
C ASN A 346 -8.16 7.49 -1.69
N CYS A 347 -8.08 6.61 -0.69
CA CYS A 347 -8.12 5.17 -0.94
C CYS A 347 -9.34 4.73 -1.77
N ALA A 348 -10.49 5.40 -1.64
CA ALA A 348 -11.71 5.02 -2.33
C ALA A 348 -11.73 5.39 -3.82
N SER A 349 -10.85 6.27 -4.33
CA SER A 349 -10.79 6.56 -5.77
C SER A 349 -10.19 5.39 -6.54
N CYS A 350 -9.14 4.79 -5.98
CA CYS A 350 -8.37 3.69 -6.56
C CYS A 350 -8.88 2.33 -6.09
N HIS A 351 -9.38 2.24 -4.85
CA HIS A 351 -9.88 1.02 -4.20
C HIS A 351 -11.37 1.10 -3.84
N GLY A 352 -12.16 1.77 -4.69
CA GLY A 352 -13.61 1.76 -4.61
C GLY A 352 -14.20 1.34 -5.95
N TYR A 353 -14.73 0.12 -6.03
CA TYR A 353 -15.39 -0.36 -7.26
C TYR A 353 -16.90 -0.38 -7.10
N ARG A 354 -17.60 0.35 -7.97
CA ARG A 354 -19.07 0.38 -8.00
C ARG A 354 -19.62 -0.84 -8.72
N ILE A 355 -20.33 -1.70 -7.99
CA ILE A 355 -20.96 -2.90 -8.54
C ILE A 355 -22.46 -2.87 -8.23
N SER A 356 -23.27 -3.18 -9.24
CA SER A 356 -24.70 -3.46 -9.11
C SER A 356 -24.96 -4.95 -9.32
N TYR A 357 -25.72 -5.60 -8.45
CA TYR A 357 -26.07 -7.02 -8.54
C TYR A 357 -27.42 -7.33 -7.89
N GLU A 358 -28.03 -8.45 -8.24
CA GLU A 358 -29.16 -9.01 -7.50
C GLU A 358 -28.68 -9.83 -6.30
N LYS A 359 -28.97 -9.36 -5.08
CA LYS A 359 -28.60 -10.07 -3.85
C LYS A 359 -29.53 -11.24 -3.55
N THR A 360 -30.82 -11.02 -3.78
CA THR A 360 -31.88 -12.02 -3.76
C THR A 360 -32.77 -11.76 -4.99
N PRO A 361 -33.65 -12.70 -5.37
CA PRO A 361 -34.55 -12.48 -6.51
C PRO A 361 -35.29 -11.14 -6.36
N THR A 362 -35.24 -10.31 -7.40
CA THR A 362 -35.85 -8.96 -7.46
C THR A 362 -35.22 -7.87 -6.56
N GLN A 363 -34.31 -8.22 -5.63
CA GLN A 363 -33.62 -7.24 -4.80
C GLN A 363 -32.27 -6.84 -5.39
N LYS A 364 -32.23 -5.66 -6.02
CA LYS A 364 -30.99 -5.08 -6.55
C LYS A 364 -30.27 -4.26 -5.50
N VAL A 365 -28.96 -4.46 -5.40
CA VAL A 365 -28.04 -3.65 -4.58
C VAL A 365 -27.06 -2.96 -5.52
N THR A 366 -26.80 -1.68 -5.28
CA THR A 366 -25.69 -0.95 -5.89
C THR A 366 -24.86 -0.33 -4.78
N LYS A 367 -23.55 -0.57 -4.81
CA LYS A 367 -22.62 -0.09 -3.78
C LYS A 367 -21.25 0.14 -4.39
N VAL A 368 -20.49 1.08 -3.84
CA VAL A 368 -19.05 1.15 -4.05
C VAL A 368 -18.36 0.33 -2.97
N PHE A 369 -17.80 -0.80 -3.36
CA PHE A 369 -17.11 -1.72 -2.47
C PHE A 369 -15.69 -1.21 -2.22
N ALA A 370 -15.39 -0.92 -0.95
CA ALA A 370 -14.05 -0.55 -0.54
C ALA A 370 -13.12 -1.77 -0.57
N GLY A 371 -11.88 -1.51 -0.96
CA GLY A 371 -10.82 -2.51 -1.04
C GLY A 371 -10.76 -3.26 -2.36
N LEU A 372 -11.75 -3.12 -3.25
CA LEU A 372 -11.65 -3.60 -4.63
C LEU A 372 -11.00 -2.52 -5.50
N PRO A 373 -10.03 -2.86 -6.36
CA PRO A 373 -9.46 -1.89 -7.27
C PRO A 373 -10.52 -1.43 -8.26
N ASN A 374 -10.57 -0.13 -8.50
CA ASN A 374 -11.40 0.46 -9.53
C ASN A 374 -10.78 0.15 -10.90
N PRO A 375 -11.37 -0.73 -11.72
CA PRO A 375 -10.76 -1.18 -12.97
C PRO A 375 -10.71 -0.07 -14.04
N LEU A 376 -11.40 1.05 -13.81
CA LEU A 376 -11.44 2.20 -14.73
C LEU A 376 -10.63 3.38 -14.21
N TRP A 377 -10.10 3.33 -12.98
CA TRP A 377 -9.24 4.39 -12.47
C TRP A 377 -8.00 4.49 -13.35
N SER A 378 -7.62 5.68 -13.81
CA SER A 378 -6.46 5.83 -14.70
C SER A 378 -5.82 7.19 -14.50
N MET A 379 -4.56 7.33 -14.91
CA MET A 379 -3.85 8.61 -14.86
C MET A 379 -4.29 9.61 -15.93
N LYS A 380 -5.35 9.35 -16.70
CA LYS A 380 -5.85 10.29 -17.73
C LYS A 380 -6.22 11.66 -17.18
N TRP A 381 -6.49 11.77 -15.89
CA TRP A 381 -6.70 13.07 -15.23
C TRP A 381 -5.47 14.00 -15.33
N THR A 382 -4.26 13.45 -15.44
CA THR A 382 -2.99 14.23 -15.52
C THR A 382 -2.88 15.05 -16.79
N VAL A 383 -3.50 14.60 -17.89
CA VAL A 383 -3.44 15.25 -19.20
C VAL A 383 -4.64 16.17 -19.47
N LEU A 384 -5.49 16.38 -18.47
CA LEU A 384 -6.66 17.26 -18.60
C LEU A 384 -6.29 18.70 -18.24
N GLY A 385 -6.89 19.63 -18.98
CA GLY A 385 -6.78 21.04 -18.71
C GLY A 385 -7.57 21.84 -19.73
N ASP A 386 -7.22 23.12 -19.84
CA ASP A 386 -7.84 24.08 -20.74
C ASP A 386 -6.83 24.83 -21.63
N LYS A 387 -5.61 24.28 -21.78
CA LYS A 387 -4.68 24.80 -22.80
C LYS A 387 -5.27 24.63 -24.20
N THR A 388 -4.94 25.59 -25.06
CA THR A 388 -5.19 25.52 -26.50
C THR A 388 -3.94 24.97 -27.19
N GLY A 389 -4.01 23.81 -27.84
CA GLY A 389 -2.84 23.23 -28.51
C GLY A 389 -2.94 21.72 -28.73
N ALA A 390 -1.81 21.10 -29.06
CA ALA A 390 -1.70 19.65 -29.24
C ALA A 390 -2.05 18.89 -27.95
N THR A 391 -1.57 19.36 -26.80
CA THR A 391 -2.07 18.96 -25.48
C THR A 391 -3.08 19.98 -24.94
N THR A 392 -4.00 19.51 -24.09
CA THR A 392 -4.86 20.39 -23.27
C THR A 392 -4.37 20.50 -21.83
N ALA A 393 -3.36 19.71 -21.45
CA ALA A 393 -2.89 19.56 -20.09
C ALA A 393 -2.29 20.87 -19.54
N THR A 394 -2.80 21.32 -18.39
CA THR A 394 -2.17 22.41 -17.62
C THR A 394 -1.13 21.88 -16.62
N PHE A 395 -1.14 20.58 -16.35
CA PHE A 395 -0.24 19.95 -15.40
C PHE A 395 1.22 20.05 -15.85
N LYS A 396 2.09 20.56 -14.97
CA LYS A 396 3.54 20.68 -15.23
C LYS A 396 4.16 19.29 -15.38
N GLY A 397 5.03 19.12 -16.38
CA GLY A 397 5.76 17.88 -16.66
C GLY A 397 5.12 16.96 -17.71
N ILE A 398 3.93 17.31 -18.21
CA ILE A 398 3.28 16.63 -19.35
C ILE A 398 3.89 17.08 -20.68
N GLU A 399 4.04 18.40 -20.83
CA GLU A 399 4.66 19.06 -21.97
C GLU A 399 5.76 19.96 -21.40
N ALA A 400 7.01 19.60 -21.63
CA ALA A 400 8.17 20.27 -21.08
C ALA A 400 9.39 20.09 -21.97
N LYS A 401 10.36 20.99 -21.78
CA LYS A 401 11.68 20.85 -22.39
C LYS A 401 12.57 20.01 -21.46
N GLU A 402 12.99 18.84 -21.93
CA GLU A 402 13.67 17.83 -21.09
C GLU A 402 15.03 17.45 -21.67
N GLN A 403 15.98 17.12 -20.80
CA GLN A 403 17.29 16.61 -21.20
C GLN A 403 17.14 15.22 -21.81
N GLY A 404 17.77 15.03 -22.97
CA GLY A 404 17.83 13.75 -23.65
C GLY A 404 18.71 12.72 -22.91
N PRO A 405 18.52 11.42 -23.20
CA PRO A 405 19.29 10.35 -22.57
C PRO A 405 20.77 10.44 -22.95
N ALA A 406 21.63 9.71 -22.23
CA ALA A 406 23.10 9.74 -22.44
C ALA A 406 23.53 9.45 -23.89
N TRP A 407 22.74 8.70 -24.66
CA TRP A 407 22.99 8.39 -26.07
C TRP A 407 22.44 9.42 -27.07
N ALA A 408 21.64 10.38 -26.62
CA ALA A 408 21.11 11.50 -27.40
C ALA A 408 21.02 12.76 -26.50
N ALA A 409 22.18 13.28 -26.12
CA ALA A 409 22.29 14.42 -25.23
C ALA A 409 21.73 15.72 -25.84
N GLY A 410 21.31 16.63 -24.97
CA GLY A 410 20.72 17.92 -25.34
C GLY A 410 19.23 17.98 -25.00
N GLU A 411 18.69 19.18 -24.88
CA GLU A 411 17.28 19.36 -24.54
C GLU A 411 16.37 19.23 -25.76
N SER A 412 15.19 18.65 -25.57
CA SER A 412 14.14 18.58 -26.58
C SER A 412 12.77 18.80 -25.96
N ASP A 413 11.82 19.29 -26.76
CA ASP A 413 10.42 19.38 -26.34
C ASP A 413 9.82 17.97 -26.30
N VAL A 414 9.31 17.59 -25.13
CA VAL A 414 8.70 16.28 -24.86
C VAL A 414 7.23 16.50 -24.52
N ASP A 415 6.35 15.84 -25.27
CA ASP A 415 4.91 15.75 -24.96
C ASP A 415 4.55 14.31 -24.62
N LYS A 416 4.15 14.08 -23.36
CA LYS A 416 3.80 12.77 -22.79
C LYS A 416 2.31 12.46 -22.90
N THR A 417 1.51 13.35 -23.51
CA THR A 417 0.05 13.26 -23.54
C THR A 417 -0.44 11.92 -24.09
N THR A 418 0.04 11.51 -25.27
CA THR A 418 -0.38 10.25 -25.90
C THR A 418 0.02 9.04 -25.07
N LEU A 419 1.24 9.03 -24.52
CA LEU A 419 1.72 7.93 -23.67
C LEU A 419 0.81 7.76 -22.44
N LEU A 420 0.59 8.84 -21.69
CA LEU A 420 -0.23 8.85 -20.48
C LEU A 420 -1.70 8.53 -20.76
N TYR A 421 -2.24 9.01 -21.89
CA TYR A 421 -3.63 8.74 -22.25
C TYR A 421 -3.89 7.26 -22.54
N TYR A 422 -2.92 6.56 -23.14
CA TYR A 422 -3.06 5.15 -23.50
C TYR A 422 -2.45 4.19 -22.47
N MET A 423 -1.96 4.69 -21.34
CA MET A 423 -1.58 3.83 -20.22
C MET A 423 -2.78 2.97 -19.77
N PRO A 424 -2.59 1.66 -19.54
CA PRO A 424 -3.67 0.79 -19.07
C PRO A 424 -4.32 1.33 -17.81
N ALA A 425 -5.64 1.13 -17.69
CA ALA A 425 -6.36 1.47 -16.47
C ALA A 425 -5.77 0.71 -15.27
N GLY A 426 -5.81 1.40 -14.15
CA GLY A 426 -5.06 1.12 -12.97
C GLY A 426 -3.58 1.09 -13.28
N THR A 427 -3.02 2.07 -14.00
CA THR A 427 -1.60 2.42 -13.92
C THR A 427 -1.50 3.76 -13.19
N GLY A 428 -0.68 3.83 -12.14
CA GLY A 428 -0.53 4.97 -11.24
C GLY A 428 0.52 5.99 -11.72
N GLU A 429 0.54 7.11 -11.00
CA GLU A 429 1.10 8.40 -11.37
C GLU A 429 2.63 8.43 -11.53
N HIS A 430 3.34 7.63 -10.74
CA HIS A 430 4.42 8.18 -9.95
C HIS A 430 5.59 8.81 -10.72
N ASN A 431 5.88 8.44 -11.97
CA ASN A 431 7.10 8.98 -12.61
C ASN A 431 7.09 9.20 -14.13
N ILE A 432 5.97 8.99 -14.85
CA ILE A 432 5.87 9.46 -16.25
C ILE A 432 5.57 10.96 -16.28
N VAL A 433 4.82 11.48 -15.31
CA VAL A 433 4.42 12.89 -15.31
C VAL A 433 5.53 13.84 -14.85
N ARG A 434 6.63 13.35 -14.28
CA ARG A 434 7.78 14.17 -13.81
C ARG A 434 8.71 14.55 -14.95
N MET A 435 9.36 15.71 -14.89
CA MET A 435 10.41 16.08 -15.84
C MET A 435 11.70 15.29 -15.53
N VAL A 436 12.47 14.95 -16.57
CA VAL A 436 13.79 14.34 -16.39
C VAL A 436 14.70 15.25 -15.54
N GLY A 437 15.29 14.68 -14.48
CA GLY A 437 16.29 15.37 -13.67
C GLY A 437 15.73 16.30 -12.59
N GLU A 438 14.46 16.12 -12.20
CA GLU A 438 13.87 16.80 -11.02
C GLU A 438 14.62 16.43 -9.72
N GLY A 439 15.43 15.37 -9.70
CA GLY A 439 16.36 15.04 -8.61
C GLY A 439 15.76 14.08 -7.58
N SER A 440 14.59 13.51 -7.82
CA SER A 440 14.06 12.43 -6.98
C SER A 440 14.83 11.14 -7.25
N GLU A 441 15.04 10.31 -6.21
CA GLU A 441 15.49 8.91 -6.38
C GLU A 441 14.60 8.13 -7.36
N THR A 442 13.41 8.64 -7.65
CA THR A 442 12.36 7.99 -8.42
C THR A 442 12.11 8.63 -9.78
N ASP A 443 12.93 9.59 -10.23
CA ASP A 443 12.77 10.20 -11.56
C ASP A 443 12.72 9.11 -12.64
N ASN A 444 11.60 9.02 -13.37
CA ASN A 444 11.34 8.07 -14.46
C ASN A 444 11.09 6.59 -14.08
N ASP A 445 10.73 6.28 -12.85
CA ASP A 445 10.25 4.95 -12.49
C ASP A 445 8.84 4.61 -13.11
N TYR A 446 8.63 3.37 -13.54
CA TYR A 446 7.36 2.93 -14.12
C TYR A 446 6.59 2.06 -13.14
N GLN A 447 5.31 2.41 -12.99
CA GLN A 447 4.21 1.53 -12.60
C GLN A 447 3.95 1.38 -11.09
N PHE A 448 3.01 2.18 -10.60
CA PHE A 448 1.93 1.60 -9.79
C PHE A 448 0.94 0.95 -10.74
N SER A 449 0.31 -0.14 -10.37
CA SER A 449 -0.96 -0.48 -10.99
C SER A 449 -1.99 -0.79 -9.92
N PRO A 450 -3.07 -0.01 -9.73
CA PRO A 450 -4.18 -0.42 -8.86
C PRO A 450 -4.74 -1.81 -9.16
N VAL A 451 -4.64 -2.30 -10.41
CA VAL A 451 -5.02 -3.68 -10.75
C VAL A 451 -4.00 -4.69 -10.21
N THR A 452 -2.71 -4.30 -10.11
CA THR A 452 -1.66 -5.07 -9.42
C THR A 452 -1.55 -4.80 -7.92
N ILE A 453 -2.09 -3.69 -7.41
CA ILE A 453 -2.32 -3.51 -5.98
C ILE A 453 -3.37 -4.55 -5.67
N PRO A 454 -2.97 -5.58 -4.96
CA PRO A 454 -3.91 -6.62 -4.70
C PRO A 454 -5.03 -6.02 -3.82
N ASN A 455 -6.31 -6.38 -4.08
CA ASN A 455 -7.46 -5.99 -3.25
C ASN A 455 -7.07 -5.74 -1.78
N VAL A 456 -7.41 -4.58 -1.22
CA VAL A 456 -7.13 -4.24 0.19
C VAL A 456 -7.84 -5.23 1.14
N THR A 457 -8.84 -5.97 0.64
CA THR A 457 -9.53 -7.05 1.33
C THR A 457 -8.57 -8.24 1.55
N ASN A 458 -8.48 -8.73 2.80
CA ASN A 458 -7.68 -9.90 3.19
C ASN A 458 -6.15 -9.82 2.97
N HIS A 459 -5.57 -8.63 2.75
CA HIS A 459 -4.14 -8.49 2.46
C HIS A 459 -3.24 -8.49 3.73
N ILE A 460 -3.82 -8.27 4.91
CA ILE A 460 -3.12 -8.11 6.20
C ILE A 460 -2.10 -9.23 6.56
N PRO A 461 -2.27 -10.51 6.17
CA PRO A 461 -1.26 -11.55 6.41
C PRO A 461 0.11 -11.27 5.76
N ILE A 462 0.15 -10.48 4.69
CA ILE A 462 1.39 -10.10 3.98
C ILE A 462 1.86 -8.71 4.43
N ARG A 463 0.91 -7.87 4.87
CA ARG A 463 1.11 -6.45 5.20
C ARG A 463 2.14 -6.15 6.29
N ARG A 464 2.50 -7.09 7.16
CA ARG A 464 3.44 -6.82 8.26
C ARG A 464 4.85 -7.38 8.12
N SER A 465 5.25 -7.87 6.95
CA SER A 465 6.68 -8.14 6.77
C SER A 465 7.39 -6.80 6.59
N LEU A 466 7.77 -6.18 7.70
CA LEU A 466 8.88 -5.24 7.77
C LEU A 466 10.13 -5.96 8.29
N SER A 467 10.18 -7.27 8.05
CA SER A 467 11.28 -8.12 8.47
C SER A 467 12.50 -7.76 7.63
N HIS A 468 13.21 -6.74 8.08
CA HIS A 468 14.60 -6.46 7.76
C HIS A 468 14.89 -6.67 6.28
N THR A 469 14.27 -5.85 5.43
CA THR A 469 14.59 -5.64 4.00
C THR A 469 14.17 -6.68 2.95
N GLU A 470 13.76 -7.90 3.34
CA GLU A 470 13.57 -8.99 2.34
C GLU A 470 12.24 -9.00 1.64
N SER A 471 11.30 -8.28 2.19
CA SER A 471 9.95 -8.21 1.73
C SER A 471 9.79 -6.92 0.98
N TYR A 472 9.12 -6.98 -0.18
CA TYR A 472 8.34 -5.84 -0.66
C TYR A 472 7.80 -5.09 0.57
N VAL A 473 8.04 -3.78 0.65
CA VAL A 473 7.42 -2.89 1.64
C VAL A 473 5.93 -2.90 1.31
N GLY A 474 5.30 -3.97 1.75
CA GLY A 474 4.19 -4.59 1.07
C GLY A 474 2.98 -4.50 1.94
N PHE A 475 2.66 -3.25 2.23
CA PHE A 475 1.34 -2.80 2.61
C PHE A 475 0.87 -2.91 4.07
N GLU A 476 1.69 -2.70 5.10
CA GLU A 476 1.14 -2.00 6.28
C GLU A 476 0.66 -0.57 5.94
N GLY A 477 0.69 -0.16 4.66
CA GLY A 477 1.80 0.62 4.11
C GLY A 477 2.91 0.88 5.12
N SER A 478 4.17 0.89 4.70
CA SER A 478 4.90 2.06 5.19
C SER A 478 3.97 3.24 4.90
N TYR A 479 3.76 4.22 5.79
CA TYR A 479 3.62 5.55 5.20
C TYR A 479 2.58 5.64 4.03
N ILE A 480 1.31 5.22 4.15
CA ILE A 480 0.54 4.63 3.01
C ILE A 480 0.49 5.41 1.67
N HIS A 481 0.73 6.73 1.61
CA HIS A 481 1.32 7.40 0.42
C HIS A 481 2.48 8.38 0.77
N SER A 482 3.03 8.34 1.98
CA SER A 482 4.20 9.11 2.41
C SER A 482 5.56 8.49 2.07
N GLU A 483 5.66 7.25 1.58
CA GLU A 483 6.80 6.78 0.75
C GLU A 483 6.45 6.58 -0.70
N GLU A 484 5.21 6.91 -1.07
CA GLU A 484 4.94 7.06 -2.48
C GLU A 484 5.85 8.16 -3.02
N PRO A 485 6.49 7.91 -4.17
CA PRO A 485 7.48 8.81 -4.77
C PRO A 485 7.02 10.23 -5.05
N ASP A 486 5.74 10.56 -4.84
CA ASP A 486 5.09 11.79 -5.27
C ASP A 486 5.35 12.97 -4.35
N GLY A 487 6.46 13.04 -3.61
CA GLY A 487 6.86 14.29 -2.96
C GLY A 487 5.91 14.86 -1.89
N ALA A 488 4.72 14.29 -1.66
CA ALA A 488 3.59 15.06 -1.14
C ALA A 488 3.15 14.71 0.29
N MET A 489 3.70 13.67 0.92
CA MET A 489 3.24 13.30 2.26
C MET A 489 4.29 12.84 3.27
N GLY A 490 3.95 13.11 4.55
CA GLY A 490 4.61 12.72 5.78
C GLY A 490 4.07 11.42 6.39
N ALA A 491 4.87 10.69 7.17
CA ALA A 491 4.48 9.44 7.81
C ALA A 491 3.16 9.53 8.61
N MET A 492 2.27 8.55 8.40
CA MET A 492 1.01 8.43 9.16
C MET A 492 1.30 8.15 10.64
N ASP A 493 0.62 8.85 11.54
CA ASP A 493 0.79 8.59 12.97
C ASP A 493 0.26 7.21 13.38
N ALA A 494 0.74 6.69 14.52
CA ALA A 494 0.43 5.34 14.96
C ALA A 494 -1.06 5.13 15.27
N ASN A 495 -1.79 6.14 15.74
CA ASN A 495 -3.22 6.00 16.04
C ASN A 495 -4.03 5.85 14.75
N SER A 496 -3.77 6.73 13.79
CA SER A 496 -4.38 6.68 12.46
C SER A 496 -4.06 5.38 11.73
N LEU A 497 -2.81 4.92 11.80
CA LEU A 497 -2.37 3.69 11.15
C LEU A 497 -3.04 2.43 11.75
N LYS A 498 -3.15 2.37 13.08
CA LYS A 498 -3.89 1.29 13.78
C LYS A 498 -5.37 1.26 13.39
N ALA A 499 -6.01 2.44 13.33
CA ALA A 499 -7.41 2.56 12.97
C ALA A 499 -7.66 2.12 11.51
N LEU A 500 -6.83 2.59 10.57
CA LEU A 500 -6.92 2.17 9.17
C LEU A 500 -6.67 0.67 9.01
N THR A 501 -5.67 0.12 9.71
CA THR A 501 -5.42 -1.33 9.77
C THR A 501 -6.64 -2.10 10.26
N ALA A 502 -7.29 -1.65 11.33
CA ALA A 502 -8.54 -2.25 11.83
C ALA A 502 -9.64 -2.23 10.76
N TYR A 503 -9.85 -1.10 10.06
CA TYR A 503 -10.87 -1.03 9.02
C TYR A 503 -10.57 -1.97 7.84
N MET A 504 -9.31 -2.10 7.43
CA MET A 504 -8.90 -2.99 6.34
C MET A 504 -9.23 -4.46 6.63
N THR A 505 -9.21 -4.90 7.89
CA THR A 505 -9.63 -6.25 8.30
C THR A 505 -11.15 -6.51 8.16
N THR A 506 -11.93 -5.51 7.76
CA THR A 506 -13.38 -5.63 7.57
C THR A 506 -13.81 -5.58 6.11
N LEU A 507 -12.89 -5.28 5.20
CA LEU A 507 -13.24 -5.02 3.79
C LEU A 507 -13.63 -6.27 3.01
N ASP A 508 -13.37 -7.46 3.57
CA ASP A 508 -13.79 -8.77 3.04
C ASP A 508 -15.27 -9.09 3.35
N SER A 509 -16.01 -8.21 4.03
CA SER A 509 -17.38 -8.49 4.49
C SER A 509 -18.36 -8.84 3.37
N ASP A 510 -18.11 -8.35 2.15
CA ASP A 510 -18.97 -8.57 0.98
C ASP A 510 -18.43 -9.65 0.02
N ASP A 511 -17.28 -10.26 0.32
CA ASP A 511 -16.57 -11.16 -0.59
C ASP A 511 -17.43 -12.35 -1.01
N LYS A 512 -18.20 -12.92 -0.08
CA LYS A 512 -19.10 -14.02 -0.37
C LYS A 512 -20.13 -13.66 -1.45
N ASP A 513 -20.78 -12.50 -1.33
CA ASP A 513 -21.77 -12.07 -2.32
C ASP A 513 -21.08 -11.84 -3.68
N LEU A 514 -19.92 -11.17 -3.67
CA LEU A 514 -19.17 -10.81 -4.88
C LEU A 514 -18.61 -12.04 -5.63
N ILE A 515 -18.10 -13.04 -4.91
CA ILE A 515 -17.64 -14.31 -5.50
C ILE A 515 -18.81 -14.99 -6.22
N ASN A 516 -19.99 -15.05 -5.59
CA ASN A 516 -21.16 -15.65 -6.20
C ASN A 516 -21.65 -14.89 -7.44
N VAL A 517 -21.63 -13.55 -7.39
CA VAL A 517 -21.93 -12.68 -8.53
C VAL A 517 -20.95 -12.96 -9.69
N GLY A 518 -19.65 -12.99 -9.40
CA GLY A 518 -18.61 -13.26 -10.38
C GLY A 518 -18.79 -14.63 -11.04
N LEU A 519 -18.96 -15.69 -10.23
CA LEU A 519 -19.20 -17.04 -10.71
C LEU A 519 -20.46 -17.14 -11.57
N TYR A 520 -21.60 -16.59 -11.12
CA TYR A 520 -22.83 -16.59 -11.90
C TYR A 520 -22.64 -15.94 -13.27
N ARG A 521 -22.06 -14.73 -13.29
CA ARG A 521 -21.84 -13.98 -14.53
C ARG A 521 -20.89 -14.70 -15.47
N TRP A 522 -19.81 -15.30 -14.94
CA TRP A 522 -18.88 -16.08 -15.73
C TRP A 522 -19.52 -17.33 -16.32
N LEU A 523 -20.29 -18.08 -15.52
CA LEU A 523 -21.03 -19.26 -15.96
C LEU A 523 -22.02 -18.91 -17.07
N LYS A 524 -22.74 -17.79 -16.92
CA LYS A 524 -23.69 -17.31 -17.92
C LYS A 524 -22.99 -16.88 -19.21
N ALA A 525 -21.95 -16.05 -19.11
CA ALA A 525 -21.19 -15.57 -20.26
C ALA A 525 -20.47 -16.69 -21.01
N SER A 526 -20.08 -17.76 -20.30
CA SER A 526 -19.40 -18.92 -20.88
C SER A 526 -20.36 -20.03 -21.32
N ASN A 527 -21.69 -19.81 -21.30
CA ASN A 527 -22.71 -20.83 -21.61
C ASN A 527 -22.60 -22.12 -20.76
N LYS A 528 -22.10 -22.00 -19.53
CA LYS A 528 -21.92 -23.13 -18.58
C LYS A 528 -22.97 -23.19 -17.49
N LEU A 529 -23.80 -22.15 -17.35
CA LEU A 529 -24.81 -22.05 -16.29
C LEU A 529 -25.70 -23.29 -16.22
N ALA A 530 -26.41 -23.63 -17.31
CA ALA A 530 -27.32 -24.77 -17.34
C ALA A 530 -26.63 -26.10 -17.00
N ALA A 531 -25.45 -26.34 -17.59
CA ALA A 531 -24.72 -27.59 -17.43
C ALA A 531 -24.19 -27.79 -16.00
N GLN A 532 -23.81 -26.71 -15.31
CA GLN A 532 -23.20 -26.81 -13.97
C GLN A 532 -24.17 -26.58 -12.82
N THR A 533 -25.30 -25.89 -13.05
CA THR A 533 -26.34 -25.68 -12.04
C THR A 533 -27.55 -26.58 -12.21
N GLY A 534 -27.70 -27.22 -13.37
CA GLY A 534 -28.92 -27.94 -13.76
C GLY A 534 -30.10 -27.04 -14.14
N ASN A 535 -29.91 -25.71 -14.18
CA ASN A 535 -30.98 -24.76 -14.45
C ASN A 535 -30.50 -23.59 -15.33
N ALA A 536 -30.93 -23.59 -16.59
CA ALA A 536 -30.61 -22.54 -17.56
C ALA A 536 -31.27 -21.18 -17.24
N SER A 537 -32.42 -21.20 -16.56
CA SER A 537 -33.24 -20.02 -16.23
C SER A 537 -32.91 -19.43 -14.86
N LEU A 538 -31.88 -19.94 -14.20
CA LEU A 538 -31.46 -19.47 -12.88
C LEU A 538 -31.08 -17.99 -12.93
N SER A 539 -31.69 -17.16 -12.07
CA SER A 539 -31.35 -15.74 -11.99
C SER A 539 -30.11 -15.50 -11.14
N GLU A 540 -29.50 -14.30 -11.28
CA GLU A 540 -28.37 -13.88 -10.46
C GLU A 540 -28.75 -13.89 -8.98
N GLY A 541 -29.90 -13.30 -8.63
CA GLY A 541 -30.37 -13.25 -7.24
C GLY A 541 -30.64 -14.63 -6.64
N GLN A 542 -31.14 -15.60 -7.42
CA GLN A 542 -31.31 -16.98 -6.95
C GLN A 542 -29.96 -17.65 -6.68
N PHE A 543 -28.99 -17.48 -7.57
CA PHE A 543 -27.64 -18.06 -7.42
C PHE A 543 -26.90 -17.46 -6.22
N VAL A 544 -26.91 -16.13 -6.08
CA VAL A 544 -26.25 -15.42 -4.98
C VAL A 544 -26.85 -15.79 -3.62
N GLN A 545 -28.18 -15.85 -3.54
CA GLN A 545 -28.87 -16.24 -2.31
C GLN A 545 -28.56 -17.68 -1.89
N ALA A 546 -28.50 -18.62 -2.84
CA ALA A 546 -28.20 -20.02 -2.56
C ALA A 546 -26.70 -20.27 -2.27
N GLY A 547 -25.82 -19.51 -2.94
CA GLY A 547 -24.38 -19.73 -2.95
C GLY A 547 -23.96 -20.82 -3.92
N TRP A 548 -22.79 -20.68 -4.52
CA TRP A 548 -22.25 -21.60 -5.53
C TRP A 548 -22.13 -23.04 -5.01
N GLN A 549 -21.92 -23.20 -3.70
CA GLN A 549 -21.81 -24.50 -3.05
C GLN A 549 -23.09 -25.34 -3.14
N ALA A 550 -24.24 -24.71 -3.37
CA ALA A 550 -25.50 -25.42 -3.56
C ALA A 550 -25.59 -26.17 -4.91
N TYR A 551 -24.67 -25.91 -5.84
CA TYR A 551 -24.67 -26.48 -7.18
C TYR A 551 -23.51 -27.47 -7.36
N ALA A 552 -23.80 -28.76 -7.31
CA ALA A 552 -22.79 -29.82 -7.34
C ALA A 552 -21.85 -29.75 -8.56
N GLY A 553 -22.36 -29.37 -9.73
CA GLY A 553 -21.54 -29.20 -10.93
C GLY A 553 -20.55 -28.05 -10.84
N VAL A 554 -20.95 -26.94 -10.20
CA VAL A 554 -20.04 -25.81 -9.90
C VAL A 554 -19.01 -26.24 -8.86
N VAL A 555 -19.42 -26.96 -7.81
CA VAL A 555 -18.50 -27.49 -6.79
C VAL A 555 -17.44 -28.41 -7.38
N ALA A 556 -17.85 -29.32 -8.25
CA ALA A 556 -16.92 -30.22 -8.94
C ALA A 556 -15.90 -29.43 -9.79
N ALA A 557 -16.35 -28.41 -10.52
CA ALA A 557 -15.47 -27.57 -11.33
C ALA A 557 -14.50 -26.73 -10.47
N VAL A 558 -14.96 -26.15 -9.36
CA VAL A 558 -14.10 -25.41 -8.43
C VAL A 558 -13.05 -26.33 -7.80
N ASN A 559 -13.43 -27.54 -7.37
CA ASN A 559 -12.48 -28.51 -6.82
C ASN A 559 -11.44 -28.95 -7.86
N GLN A 560 -11.85 -29.18 -9.11
CA GLN A 560 -10.93 -29.48 -10.21
C GLN A 560 -9.96 -28.32 -10.46
N GLY A 561 -10.47 -27.08 -10.47
CA GLY A 561 -9.65 -25.88 -10.59
C GLY A 561 -8.64 -25.75 -9.45
N LYS A 562 -9.06 -26.04 -8.21
CA LYS A 562 -8.18 -26.06 -7.05
C LYS A 562 -7.04 -27.07 -7.20
N VAL A 563 -7.32 -28.29 -7.65
CA VAL A 563 -6.26 -29.31 -7.88
C VAL A 563 -5.25 -28.82 -8.93
N ALA A 564 -5.72 -28.21 -10.01
CA ALA A 564 -4.82 -27.64 -11.02
C ALA A 564 -4.00 -26.47 -10.45
N PHE A 565 -4.63 -25.56 -9.72
CA PHE A 565 -3.96 -24.45 -9.05
C PHE A 565 -2.88 -24.92 -8.07
N ASP A 566 -3.20 -25.88 -7.20
CA ASP A 566 -2.25 -26.40 -6.20
C ASP A 566 -1.04 -27.05 -6.88
N ARG A 567 -1.24 -27.74 -8.01
CA ARG A 567 -0.18 -28.37 -8.80
C ARG A 567 0.68 -27.34 -9.54
N ASP A 568 0.06 -26.39 -10.23
CA ASP A 568 0.73 -25.54 -11.21
C ASP A 568 1.20 -24.20 -10.61
N CYS A 569 0.45 -23.66 -9.65
CA CYS A 569 0.68 -22.35 -9.01
C CYS A 569 1.09 -22.46 -7.54
N GLY A 570 0.84 -23.61 -6.89
CA GLY A 570 1.00 -23.79 -5.45
C GLY A 570 2.44 -23.59 -4.93
N SER A 571 3.45 -23.72 -5.78
CA SER A 571 4.86 -23.47 -5.45
C SER A 571 5.19 -21.99 -5.16
N CYS A 572 4.27 -21.07 -5.48
CA CYS A 572 4.32 -19.63 -5.19
C CYS A 572 3.11 -19.15 -4.38
N HIS A 573 2.00 -19.88 -4.42
CA HIS A 573 0.71 -19.40 -3.91
C HIS A 573 0.10 -20.26 -2.79
N ASN A 574 0.88 -21.14 -2.17
CA ASN A 574 0.44 -21.88 -0.98
C ASN A 574 1.10 -21.36 0.29
N ASP A 575 0.27 -21.03 1.28
CA ASP A 575 0.69 -20.78 2.65
C ASP A 575 -0.16 -21.59 3.65
N LYS A 576 0.00 -21.31 4.93
CA LYS A 576 -0.76 -21.93 6.02
C LYS A 576 -1.63 -20.93 6.77
N VAL A 577 -1.83 -19.74 6.21
CA VAL A 577 -2.60 -18.64 6.81
C VAL A 577 -3.77 -18.17 5.93
N GLY A 578 -3.96 -18.75 4.75
CA GLY A 578 -5.03 -18.43 3.82
C GLY A 578 -4.82 -17.15 3.01
N ALA A 579 -3.56 -16.75 2.78
CA ALA A 579 -3.23 -15.52 2.02
C ALA A 579 -2.82 -15.79 0.56
N ASN A 580 -2.75 -17.06 0.15
CA ASN A 580 -2.44 -17.52 -1.21
C ASN A 580 -1.13 -16.95 -1.79
N THR A 581 -0.10 -16.83 -0.94
CA THR A 581 1.26 -16.48 -1.34
C THR A 581 2.27 -17.05 -0.36
N ASN A 582 3.39 -17.57 -0.86
CA ASN A 582 4.52 -17.93 -0.01
C ASN A 582 5.58 -16.83 0.08
N GLU A 583 5.29 -15.62 -0.42
CA GLU A 583 6.12 -14.42 -0.26
C GLU A 583 7.57 -14.53 -0.75
N ARG A 584 7.89 -15.58 -1.53
CA ARG A 584 9.23 -15.83 -2.06
C ARG A 584 9.72 -14.62 -2.86
N MET A 585 11.01 -14.34 -2.73
CA MET A 585 11.69 -13.36 -3.54
C MET A 585 12.34 -14.05 -4.75
N PHE A 586 12.18 -13.44 -5.91
CA PHE A 586 12.77 -13.84 -7.18
C PHE A 586 13.70 -12.75 -7.66
N ARG A 587 14.86 -13.10 -8.19
CA ARG A 587 15.78 -12.10 -8.73
C ARG A 587 15.20 -11.47 -9.99
N LEU A 588 15.56 -10.21 -10.26
CA LEU A 588 15.03 -9.51 -11.43
C LEU A 588 15.44 -10.12 -12.77
N ASP A 589 16.51 -10.92 -12.82
CA ASP A 589 16.95 -11.65 -14.02
C ASP A 589 16.23 -13.00 -14.20
N GLU A 590 15.41 -13.43 -13.24
CA GLU A 590 14.63 -14.68 -13.28
C GLU A 590 13.17 -14.46 -13.69
N VAL A 591 12.73 -13.20 -13.84
CA VAL A 591 11.34 -12.84 -14.12
C VAL A 591 11.18 -12.10 -15.44
N GLY A 592 10.17 -12.49 -16.21
CA GLY A 592 9.74 -11.75 -17.39
C GLY A 592 9.07 -10.43 -16.98
N ARG A 593 9.26 -9.37 -17.77
CA ARG A 593 8.70 -8.04 -17.47
C ARG A 593 8.18 -7.35 -18.73
N PHE A 594 7.00 -6.76 -18.61
CA PHE A 594 6.42 -5.88 -19.63
C PHE A 594 6.92 -4.44 -19.50
N PHE A 595 7.33 -4.03 -18.29
CA PHE A 595 7.80 -2.68 -17.96
C PHE A 595 9.20 -2.74 -17.32
N ALA A 596 9.91 -1.61 -17.31
CA ALA A 596 11.18 -1.50 -16.61
C ALA A 596 10.98 -1.68 -15.09
N PRO A 597 11.94 -2.29 -14.36
CA PRO A 597 11.81 -2.44 -12.92
C PRO A 597 11.81 -1.10 -12.20
N THR A 598 11.09 -1.04 -11.09
CA THR A 598 11.05 0.15 -10.23
C THR A 598 12.40 0.45 -9.58
N ILE A 599 12.64 1.67 -9.09
CA ILE A 599 13.87 1.97 -8.34
C ILE A 599 13.96 1.07 -7.12
N TYR A 600 12.84 0.83 -6.43
CA TYR A 600 12.78 -0.13 -5.34
C TYR A 600 13.15 -1.54 -5.80
N GLN A 601 12.62 -2.00 -6.94
CA GLN A 601 12.99 -3.31 -7.48
C GLN A 601 14.45 -3.38 -7.90
N LYS A 602 15.00 -2.30 -8.48
CA LYS A 602 16.43 -2.19 -8.84
C LYS A 602 17.31 -2.23 -7.59
N ASP A 603 16.90 -1.51 -6.55
CA ASP A 603 17.61 -1.42 -5.27
C ASP A 603 17.47 -2.68 -4.42
N GLN A 604 16.41 -3.46 -4.61
CA GLN A 604 16.23 -4.78 -3.99
C GLN A 604 16.77 -5.92 -4.87
N GLN A 605 17.08 -5.63 -6.15
CA GLN A 605 17.50 -6.57 -7.18
C GLN A 605 16.57 -7.80 -7.35
N SER A 606 15.33 -7.68 -6.86
CA SER A 606 14.38 -8.78 -6.75
C SER A 606 12.93 -8.31 -6.71
N ILE A 607 12.00 -9.25 -6.92
CA ILE A 607 10.56 -9.06 -6.84
C ILE A 607 9.93 -10.18 -6.01
N ARG A 608 8.90 -9.84 -5.23
CA ARG A 608 8.15 -10.80 -4.43
C ARG A 608 7.08 -11.52 -5.25
N ALA A 609 6.88 -12.81 -4.98
CA ALA A 609 5.70 -13.56 -5.37
C ALA A 609 4.43 -12.84 -4.84
N THR A 610 3.66 -12.24 -5.75
CA THR A 610 2.38 -11.62 -5.36
C THR A 610 1.37 -12.69 -4.94
N TYR A 611 0.25 -12.30 -4.35
CA TYR A 611 -0.84 -13.24 -4.14
C TYR A 611 -1.68 -13.39 -5.39
N LEU A 612 -2.41 -14.50 -5.48
CA LEU A 612 -3.57 -14.63 -6.34
C LEU A 612 -4.81 -14.64 -5.45
N ARG A 613 -5.72 -13.69 -5.64
CA ARG A 613 -7.03 -13.74 -4.98
C ARG A 613 -7.89 -14.75 -5.73
N ASP A 614 -8.62 -15.50 -4.93
CA ASP A 614 -9.62 -16.50 -5.31
C ASP A 614 -10.72 -15.98 -6.26
#